data_AF-A0AAN6E8R8-F1
#
_entry.id   AF-A0AAN6E8R8-F1
#
_cell.length_a   1.000
_cell.length_b   1.000
_cell.length_c   1.000
_cell.angle_alpha   90.00
_cell.angle_beta   90.00
_cell.angle_gamma   90.00
#
_symmetry.space_group_name_H-M   'P 1'
#
loop_
_entity.id
_entity.type
_entity.pdbx_description
1 polymer ?
#
loop_
_entity_poly.entity_id
_entity_poly.type
_entity_poly.pdbx_seq_one_letter_code
_entity_poly.pdbx_strand_id
1 'polypeptide(L)'
;EYQELIYWALRPETQPQLPDGKVQLLPPAIFKPKPMWTGKQVISTLLLNLTWGYAPLNLVSKNKVAKKYWGPSAQEEERVLILDGELLVGILDKSQFGASSYGLVHSVYELYSATHAGRLLSGLSRLFLRYLQEIGFSCRMEDLLFDKEGDAIRKEIIKDQKPNGINSALEFVGLSDYNADKLEADMHVKKEFQTRMEEVLRHDNKLAQLDGTISGTMSKLTSALIDKCLPAHLHLPFPHNNMAVMTVSGAKGSNINFSQITCCLGQQSLEGRRVPLMVSGKSLPSFAPYDSSGRAGGYVASRFLTGLKPQEFYFHCMAGREGLIDTAVKTSRSGYLQRCLIKHLEGIQVHYDYTVRDADGSVIQFQYGEDALDVLKSQHLTQFDFAAANYRALRDKFNPTSAASVLDDEQARKYAKKLLGKSGEYKAADIEGEPISSRFNPSRYLGAVSERFYVELENYLNSNPSNLLREKK
;
A
#
# COMPACT_ATOMS: atom_id res chain seq x y z
N GLU A 1 33.64 -1.52 10.34
CA GLU A 1 32.28 -1.81 9.84
C GLU A 1 31.19 -1.53 10.88
N TYR A 2 30.81 -2.47 11.77
CA TYR A 2 29.68 -2.24 12.71
C TYR A 2 29.77 -0.91 13.50
N GLN A 3 30.87 -0.70 14.22
CA GLN A 3 31.06 0.52 15.02
C GLN A 3 31.08 1.80 14.16
N GLU A 4 31.65 1.71 12.95
CA GLU A 4 31.75 2.84 12.02
C GLU A 4 30.37 3.25 11.48
N LEU A 5 29.56 2.27 11.07
CA LEU A 5 28.19 2.50 10.62
C LEU A 5 27.34 3.14 11.71
N ILE A 6 27.47 2.67 12.96
CA ILE A 6 26.76 3.23 14.11
C ILE A 6 27.19 4.66 14.40
N TYR A 7 28.49 4.93 14.41
CA TYR A 7 29.02 6.27 14.64
C TYR A 7 28.53 7.27 13.59
N TRP A 8 28.54 6.88 12.31
CA TRP A 8 28.02 7.69 11.20
C TRP A 8 26.52 7.95 11.28
N ALA A 9 25.74 6.94 11.70
CA ALA A 9 24.30 7.06 11.85
C ALA A 9 23.94 8.02 13.00
N LEU A 10 24.57 7.86 14.16
CA LEU A 10 24.24 8.60 15.37
C LEU A 10 24.86 10.01 15.40
N ARG A 11 26.13 10.19 15.05
CA ARG A 11 26.87 11.45 15.24
C ARG A 11 26.72 12.01 16.66
N PRO A 12 27.37 11.38 17.65
CA PRO A 12 27.19 11.70 19.06
C PRO A 12 27.49 13.17 19.41
N GLU A 13 28.31 13.85 18.62
CA GLU A 13 28.67 15.27 18.79
C GLU A 13 27.46 16.20 18.59
N THR A 14 26.46 15.74 17.84
CA THR A 14 25.28 16.53 17.47
C THR A 14 24.01 16.09 18.21
N GLN A 15 24.08 15.05 19.03
CA GLN A 15 22.92 14.46 19.70
C GLN A 15 22.92 14.72 21.21
N PRO A 16 22.00 15.55 21.73
CA PRO A 16 21.94 15.88 23.15
C PRO A 16 21.40 14.75 24.04
N GLN A 17 20.97 13.61 23.46
CA GLN A 17 20.39 12.48 24.20
C GLN A 17 21.39 11.41 24.61
N LEU A 18 22.61 11.47 24.08
CA LEU A 18 23.67 10.54 24.48
C LEU A 18 24.37 11.12 25.71
N PRO A 19 24.20 10.53 26.91
CA PRO A 19 24.89 11.02 28.10
C PRO A 19 26.40 10.91 27.87
N ASP A 20 27.11 12.03 28.05
CA ASP A 20 28.55 12.18 27.83
C ASP A 20 29.04 11.80 26.42
N GLY A 21 28.16 11.80 25.41
CA GLY A 21 28.50 11.38 24.05
C GLY A 21 28.80 9.88 23.91
N LYS A 22 28.48 9.08 24.94
CA LYS A 22 28.75 7.64 24.95
C LYS A 22 27.71 6.88 24.14
N VAL A 23 28.19 6.03 23.23
CA VAL A 23 27.34 5.15 22.41
C VAL A 23 27.26 3.77 23.05
N GLN A 24 26.05 3.26 23.27
CA GLN A 24 25.79 1.87 23.66
C GLN A 24 25.92 0.95 22.45
N LEU A 25 26.59 -0.18 22.64
CA LEU A 25 26.79 -1.21 21.61
C LEU A 25 26.18 -2.53 22.07
N LEU A 26 25.74 -3.34 21.12
CA LEU A 26 25.25 -4.69 21.35
C LEU A 26 26.38 -5.72 21.23
N PRO A 27 26.31 -6.86 21.95
CA PRO A 27 27.24 -7.96 21.77
C PRO A 27 27.13 -8.56 20.36
N PRO A 28 28.21 -9.18 19.82
CA PRO A 28 28.16 -9.82 18.51
C PRO A 28 27.19 -11.01 18.51
N ALA A 29 26.47 -11.22 17.41
CA ALA A 29 25.59 -12.39 17.25
C ALA A 29 26.39 -13.69 17.10
N ILE A 30 27.56 -13.62 16.44
CA ILE A 30 28.43 -14.77 16.23
C ILE A 30 29.73 -14.52 16.98
N PHE A 31 30.05 -15.36 17.98
CA PHE A 31 31.25 -15.21 18.81
C PHE A 31 32.49 -15.94 18.24
N LYS A 32 32.29 -17.10 17.61
CA LYS A 32 33.34 -17.90 16.96
C LYS A 32 32.92 -18.22 15.51
N PRO A 33 33.87 -18.29 14.55
CA PRO A 33 35.33 -18.17 14.70
C PRO A 33 35.84 -16.72 14.86
N LYS A 34 35.06 -15.72 14.45
CA LYS A 34 35.36 -14.29 14.61
C LYS A 34 34.09 -13.57 15.10
N PRO A 35 34.20 -12.57 15.99
CA PRO A 35 33.06 -11.76 16.40
C PRO A 35 32.45 -11.06 15.18
N MET A 36 31.19 -11.37 14.87
CA MET A 36 30.43 -10.76 13.76
C MET A 36 29.06 -10.27 14.24
N TRP A 37 28.65 -9.13 13.69
CA TRP A 37 27.36 -8.50 13.93
C TRP A 37 26.47 -8.63 12.70
N THR A 38 25.16 -8.71 12.90
CA THR A 38 24.19 -8.73 11.80
C THR A 38 23.74 -7.32 11.42
N GLY A 39 23.22 -7.14 10.19
CA GLY A 39 22.61 -5.88 9.77
C GLY A 39 21.42 -5.48 10.65
N LYS A 40 20.65 -6.45 11.17
CA LYS A 40 19.54 -6.20 12.11
C LYS A 40 20.03 -5.65 13.45
N GLN A 41 21.20 -6.09 13.93
CA GLN A 41 21.81 -5.53 15.13
C GLN A 41 22.24 -4.07 14.96
N VAL A 42 22.60 -3.64 13.75
CA VAL A 42 22.91 -2.23 13.46
C VAL A 42 21.68 -1.36 13.71
N ILE A 43 20.51 -1.77 13.19
CA ILE A 43 19.24 -1.08 13.42
C ILE A 43 18.86 -1.11 14.91
N SER A 44 19.01 -2.25 15.57
CA SER A 44 18.71 -2.41 17.00
C SER A 44 19.56 -1.47 17.85
N THR A 45 20.85 -1.33 17.51
CA THR A 45 21.77 -0.40 18.19
C THR A 45 21.38 1.06 17.94
N LEU A 46 20.92 1.38 16.73
CA LEU A 46 20.41 2.73 16.43
C LEU A 46 19.19 3.07 17.28
N LEU A 47 18.24 2.14 17.41
CA LEU A 47 17.04 2.30 18.25
C LEU A 47 17.42 2.44 19.73
N LEU A 48 18.28 1.56 20.23
CA LEU A 48 18.76 1.56 21.63
C LEU A 48 19.32 2.93 22.04
N ASN A 49 20.18 3.52 21.21
CA ASN A 49 20.78 4.82 21.49
C ASN A 49 19.80 5.99 21.32
N LEU A 50 18.82 5.85 20.43
CA LEU A 50 17.80 6.88 20.19
C LEU A 50 16.75 6.93 21.30
N THR A 51 16.43 5.79 21.91
CA THR A 51 15.46 5.68 23.02
C THR A 51 16.15 5.58 24.37
N TRP A 52 17.36 6.13 24.51
CA TRP A 52 18.11 6.07 25.76
C TRP A 52 17.30 6.69 26.91
N GLY A 53 17.08 5.90 27.97
CA GLY A 53 16.32 6.34 29.14
C GLY A 53 14.81 6.28 28.99
N TYR A 54 14.30 5.85 27.83
CA TYR A 54 12.88 5.56 27.62
C TYR A 54 12.62 4.06 27.65
N ALA A 55 11.37 3.67 27.94
CA ALA A 55 10.95 2.28 27.81
C ALA A 55 11.10 1.82 26.34
N PRO A 56 11.59 0.60 26.10
CA PRO A 56 11.89 0.13 24.76
C PRO A 56 10.63 -0.15 23.92
N LEU A 57 10.79 -0.14 22.59
CA LEU A 57 9.72 -0.34 21.61
C LEU A 57 9.43 -1.82 21.38
N ASN A 58 8.14 -2.16 21.37
CA ASN A 58 7.59 -3.43 20.90
C ASN A 58 6.74 -3.19 19.65
N LEU A 59 7.07 -3.84 18.53
CA LEU A 59 6.33 -3.71 17.28
C LEU A 59 6.22 -5.06 16.56
N VAL A 60 5.00 -5.40 16.19
CA VAL A 60 4.71 -6.49 15.25
C VAL A 60 4.09 -5.87 14.01
N SER A 61 4.78 -5.96 12.88
CA SER A 61 4.35 -5.39 11.61
C SER A 61 4.62 -6.38 10.46
N LYS A 62 4.22 -6.00 9.25
CA LYS A 62 4.42 -6.79 8.02
C LYS A 62 5.08 -5.94 6.94
N ASN A 63 5.94 -6.58 6.17
CA ASN A 63 6.58 -6.00 5.01
C ASN A 63 5.74 -6.19 3.73
N LYS A 64 6.09 -5.43 2.70
CA LYS A 64 5.60 -5.59 1.34
C LYS A 64 6.23 -6.80 0.64
N VAL A 65 7.46 -7.14 1.01
CA VAL A 65 8.16 -8.30 0.44
C VAL A 65 7.55 -9.57 0.99
N ALA A 66 6.70 -10.21 0.17
CA ALA A 66 5.97 -11.41 0.54
C ALA A 66 6.88 -12.63 0.72
N LYS A 67 6.41 -13.61 1.50
CA LYS A 67 7.12 -14.89 1.76
C LYS A 67 7.57 -15.61 0.50
N LYS A 68 6.82 -15.50 -0.60
CA LYS A 68 7.11 -16.17 -1.89
C LYS A 68 8.43 -15.75 -2.53
N TYR A 69 8.95 -14.56 -2.20
CA TYR A 69 10.24 -14.09 -2.68
C TYR A 69 11.39 -14.64 -1.85
N TRP A 70 11.10 -15.03 -0.62
CA TRP A 70 12.04 -15.70 0.26
C TRP A 70 11.97 -17.21 0.03
N GLY A 71 13.12 -17.86 -0.04
CA GLY A 71 13.18 -19.32 -0.13
C GLY A 71 12.52 -20.00 1.09
N PRO A 72 12.37 -21.33 1.07
CA PRO A 72 11.74 -22.08 2.16
C PRO A 72 12.38 -21.81 3.54
N SER A 73 13.66 -21.46 3.57
CA SER A 73 14.43 -21.21 4.79
C SER A 73 14.24 -19.82 5.41
N ALA A 74 13.62 -18.85 4.72
CA ALA A 74 13.57 -17.45 5.15
C ALA A 74 12.16 -16.82 5.06
N GLN A 75 11.12 -17.64 5.11
CA GLN A 75 9.73 -17.17 5.00
C GLN A 75 9.31 -16.22 6.13
N GLU A 76 10.02 -16.23 7.25
CA GLU A 76 9.73 -15.37 8.39
C GLU A 76 10.09 -13.89 8.14
N GLU A 77 10.93 -13.60 7.13
CA GLU A 77 11.39 -12.24 6.81
C GLU A 77 10.28 -11.30 6.28
N GLU A 78 9.10 -11.85 5.94
CA GLU A 78 7.90 -11.04 5.66
C GLU A 78 7.40 -10.30 6.90
N ARG A 79 7.54 -10.90 8.09
CA ARG A 79 7.07 -10.30 9.34
C ARG A 79 8.19 -9.49 9.98
N VAL A 80 7.86 -8.28 10.43
CA VAL A 80 8.75 -7.44 11.24
C VAL A 80 8.42 -7.64 12.70
N LEU A 81 9.44 -8.03 13.47
CA LEU A 81 9.34 -8.20 14.91
C LEU A 81 10.43 -7.39 15.59
N ILE A 82 10.02 -6.38 16.34
CA ILE A 82 10.88 -5.62 17.24
C ILE A 82 10.37 -5.89 18.65
N LEU A 83 11.24 -6.43 19.50
CA LEU A 83 10.94 -6.67 20.92
C LEU A 83 12.01 -6.00 21.75
N ASP A 84 11.58 -5.28 22.78
CA ASP A 84 12.46 -4.52 23.68
C ASP A 84 13.51 -3.68 22.94
N GLY A 85 13.12 -3.09 21.80
CA GLY A 85 13.97 -2.22 20.98
C GLY A 85 14.94 -2.95 20.04
N GLU A 86 14.94 -4.29 20.04
CA GLU A 86 15.77 -5.10 19.15
C GLU A 86 14.96 -5.65 17.96
N LEU A 87 15.49 -5.45 16.74
CA LEU A 87 14.93 -6.03 15.52
C LEU A 87 15.36 -7.49 15.41
N LEU A 88 14.43 -8.39 15.73
CA LEU A 88 14.68 -9.84 15.77
C LEU A 88 14.42 -10.49 14.41
N VAL A 89 13.27 -10.19 13.80
CA VAL A 89 12.81 -10.84 12.56
C VAL A 89 12.36 -9.78 11.55
N GLY A 90 12.60 -10.06 10.27
CA GLY A 90 12.12 -9.22 9.17
C GLY A 90 13.14 -8.23 8.65
N ILE A 91 13.00 -7.90 7.37
CA ILE A 91 13.69 -6.78 6.76
C ILE A 91 12.96 -5.46 7.06
N LEU A 92 13.60 -4.33 6.75
CA LEU A 92 12.92 -3.04 6.72
C LEU A 92 12.74 -2.61 5.27
N ASP A 93 11.51 -2.25 4.90
CA ASP A 93 11.18 -1.75 3.56
C ASP A 93 10.41 -0.42 3.64
N LYS A 94 9.86 0.02 2.50
CA LYS A 94 9.06 1.25 2.43
C LYS A 94 7.86 1.26 3.40
N SER A 95 7.35 0.11 3.84
CA SER A 95 6.26 0.04 4.84
C SER A 95 6.71 0.40 6.25
N GLN A 96 8.00 0.32 6.56
CA GLN A 96 8.51 0.52 7.91
C GLN A 96 9.05 1.94 8.13
N PHE A 97 9.81 2.47 7.17
CA PHE A 97 10.43 3.80 7.28
C PHE A 97 9.98 4.79 6.20
N GLY A 98 9.14 4.37 5.25
CA GLY A 98 8.53 5.26 4.27
C GLY A 98 7.31 5.99 4.83
N ALA A 99 6.62 6.73 3.96
CA ALA A 99 5.33 7.36 4.28
C ALA A 99 4.21 6.30 4.30
N SER A 100 4.19 5.48 5.34
CA SER A 100 3.23 4.40 5.57
C SER A 100 2.75 4.39 7.02
N SER A 101 1.46 4.14 7.19
CA SER A 101 0.85 3.98 8.52
C SER A 101 1.34 2.70 9.20
N TYR A 102 1.39 2.73 10.54
CA TYR A 102 1.81 1.62 11.41
C TYR A 102 3.19 0.99 11.14
N GLY A 103 4.07 1.70 10.43
CA GLY A 103 5.48 1.33 10.28
C GLY A 103 6.34 1.76 11.47
N LEU A 104 7.56 1.25 11.55
CA LEU A 104 8.56 1.60 12.58
C LEU A 104 8.65 3.10 12.89
N VAL A 105 8.81 3.96 11.89
CA VAL A 105 8.98 5.41 12.11
C VAL A 105 7.71 6.02 12.71
N HIS A 106 6.54 5.56 12.27
CA HIS A 106 5.27 6.05 12.79
C HIS A 106 5.00 5.53 14.21
N SER A 107 5.38 4.29 14.53
CA SER A 107 5.32 3.77 15.90
C SER A 107 6.26 4.53 16.85
N VAL A 108 7.45 4.93 16.38
CA VAL A 108 8.37 5.78 17.15
C VAL A 108 7.82 7.19 17.33
N TYR A 109 7.15 7.75 16.31
CA TYR A 109 6.42 9.01 16.43
C TYR A 109 5.35 8.93 17.52
N GLU A 110 4.59 7.83 17.55
CA GLU A 110 3.53 7.64 18.54
C GLU A 110 4.11 7.50 19.95
N LEU A 111 5.14 6.67 20.18
CA LEU A 111 5.64 6.43 21.54
C LEU A 111 6.52 7.57 22.07
N TYR A 112 7.40 8.12 21.22
CA TYR A 112 8.48 9.02 21.65
C TYR A 112 8.37 10.43 21.08
N SER A 113 7.31 10.77 20.35
CA SER A 113 7.06 12.07 19.69
C SER A 113 7.82 12.33 18.38
N ALA A 114 7.44 13.44 17.73
CA ALA A 114 7.95 13.86 16.43
C ALA A 114 9.47 14.08 16.37
N THR A 115 10.09 14.52 17.47
CA THR A 115 11.53 14.81 17.53
C THR A 115 12.37 13.54 17.38
N HIS A 116 11.98 12.46 18.07
CA HIS A 116 12.63 11.16 18.00
C HIS A 116 12.42 10.49 16.63
N ALA A 117 11.21 10.59 16.07
CA ALA A 117 10.93 10.09 14.72
C ALA A 117 11.78 10.80 13.64
N GLY A 118 11.90 12.12 13.70
CA GLY A 118 12.76 12.88 12.79
C GLY A 118 14.25 12.52 12.92
N ARG A 119 14.72 12.28 14.15
CA ARG A 119 16.09 11.80 14.41
C ARG A 119 16.31 10.39 13.88
N LEU A 120 15.34 9.50 14.03
CA LEU A 120 15.39 8.14 13.50
C LEU A 120 15.52 8.17 11.98
N LEU A 121 14.68 8.95 11.29
CA LEU A 121 14.76 9.13 9.84
C LEU A 121 16.13 9.66 9.40
N SER A 122 16.66 10.64 10.13
CA SER A 122 17.98 11.20 9.86
C SER A 122 19.10 10.17 10.06
N GLY A 123 19.01 9.38 11.13
CA GLY A 123 19.96 8.32 11.45
C GLY A 123 19.95 7.19 10.43
N LEU A 124 18.77 6.70 10.05
CA LEU A 124 18.57 5.71 8.99
C LEU A 124 19.09 6.23 7.65
N SER A 125 18.80 7.49 7.29
CA SER A 125 19.27 8.08 6.03
C SER A 125 20.80 8.10 5.94
N ARG A 126 21.48 8.52 7.02
CA ARG A 126 22.95 8.51 7.08
C ARG A 126 23.51 7.09 7.04
N LEU A 127 22.89 6.16 7.77
CA LEU A 127 23.28 4.76 7.80
C LEU A 127 23.22 4.14 6.40
N PHE A 128 22.08 4.26 5.73
CA PHE A 128 21.88 3.69 4.41
C PHE A 128 22.76 4.35 3.35
N LEU A 129 22.99 5.66 3.44
CA LEU A 129 23.90 6.35 2.54
C LEU A 129 25.34 5.84 2.69
N ARG A 130 25.82 5.69 3.93
CA ARG A 130 27.16 5.16 4.19
C ARG A 130 27.29 3.71 3.72
N TYR A 131 26.30 2.88 4.02
CA TYR A 131 26.26 1.48 3.56
C TYR A 131 26.27 1.37 2.03
N LEU A 132 25.51 2.23 1.35
CA LEU A 132 25.46 2.27 -0.11
C LEU A 132 26.79 2.74 -0.73
N GLN A 133 27.51 3.64 -0.07
CA GLN A 133 28.85 4.07 -0.51
C GLN A 133 29.89 2.93 -0.45
N GLU A 134 29.74 1.98 0.48
CA GLU A 134 30.67 0.86 0.65
C GLU A 134 30.39 -0.29 -0.34
N ILE A 135 29.12 -0.66 -0.54
CA ILE A 135 28.75 -1.85 -1.32
C ILE A 135 28.29 -1.50 -2.75
N GLY A 136 27.76 -0.29 -2.96
CA GLY A 136 27.11 0.10 -4.20
C GLY A 136 25.76 -0.61 -4.43
N PHE A 137 25.02 -0.14 -5.43
CA PHE A 137 23.81 -0.79 -5.92
C PHE A 137 23.66 -0.48 -7.41
N SER A 138 23.41 -1.50 -8.24
CA SER A 138 23.34 -1.36 -9.69
C SER A 138 22.30 -2.29 -10.30
N CYS A 139 21.60 -1.85 -11.34
CA CYS A 139 20.66 -2.67 -12.09
C CYS A 139 21.27 -3.02 -13.45
N ARG A 140 21.32 -4.31 -13.77
CA ARG A 140 22.00 -4.87 -14.93
C ARG A 140 20.99 -5.44 -15.92
N MET A 141 21.41 -5.68 -17.16
CA MET A 141 20.54 -6.30 -18.18
C MET A 141 20.10 -7.73 -17.79
N GLU A 142 20.97 -8.46 -17.10
CA GLU A 142 20.68 -9.81 -16.58
C GLU A 142 19.56 -9.84 -15.54
N ASP A 143 19.32 -8.74 -14.82
CA ASP A 143 18.21 -8.61 -13.86
C ASP A 143 16.84 -8.64 -14.57
N LEU A 144 16.82 -8.39 -15.89
CA LEU A 144 15.60 -8.31 -16.69
C LEU A 144 15.29 -9.61 -17.44
N LEU A 145 16.21 -10.58 -17.46
CA LEU A 145 16.11 -11.79 -18.26
C LEU A 145 15.33 -12.91 -17.54
N PHE A 146 14.62 -13.71 -18.34
CA PHE A 146 14.10 -15.00 -17.91
C PHE A 146 15.12 -16.11 -18.10
N ASP A 147 14.93 -17.21 -17.37
CA ASP A 147 15.54 -18.49 -17.70
C ASP A 147 14.96 -19.05 -19.02
N LYS A 148 15.58 -20.11 -19.53
CA LYS A 148 15.17 -20.72 -20.81
C LYS A 148 13.75 -21.30 -20.74
N GLU A 149 13.36 -21.83 -19.58
CA GLU A 149 12.06 -22.44 -19.35
C GLU A 149 10.95 -21.38 -19.31
N GLY A 150 11.16 -20.28 -18.60
CA GLY A 150 10.27 -19.13 -18.53
C GLY A 150 10.03 -18.48 -19.88
N ASP A 151 11.07 -18.31 -20.70
CA ASP A 151 10.90 -17.80 -22.06
C ASP A 151 10.14 -18.79 -22.96
N ALA A 152 10.23 -20.11 -22.73
CA ALA A 152 9.42 -21.12 -23.43
C ALA A 152 7.95 -21.07 -22.99
N ILE A 153 7.69 -21.05 -21.67
CA ILE A 153 6.34 -20.92 -21.08
C ILE A 153 5.65 -19.66 -21.59
N ARG A 154 6.37 -18.53 -21.58
CA ARG A 154 5.90 -17.25 -22.12
C ARG A 154 5.47 -17.39 -23.58
N LYS A 155 6.28 -18.03 -24.43
CA LYS A 155 5.97 -18.20 -25.85
C LYS A 155 4.72 -19.07 -26.05
N GLU A 156 4.55 -20.13 -25.26
CA GLU A 156 3.34 -20.96 -25.34
C GLU A 156 2.09 -20.18 -24.95
N ILE A 157 2.09 -19.48 -23.82
CA ILE A 157 0.93 -18.69 -23.36
C ILE A 157 0.58 -17.57 -24.35
N ILE A 158 1.58 -16.94 -24.97
CA ILE A 158 1.34 -15.86 -25.96
C ILE A 158 0.69 -16.39 -27.25
N LYS A 159 0.92 -17.64 -27.64
CA LYS A 159 0.28 -18.21 -28.85
C LYS A 159 -1.25 -18.20 -28.72
N ASP A 160 -1.76 -18.40 -27.51
CA ASP A 160 -3.20 -18.43 -27.22
C ASP A 160 -3.89 -17.08 -27.37
N GLN A 161 -3.14 -15.98 -27.51
CA GLN A 161 -3.70 -14.63 -27.71
C GLN A 161 -4.62 -14.53 -28.94
N LYS A 162 -4.21 -15.13 -30.07
CA LYS A 162 -4.99 -15.09 -31.32
C LYS A 162 -6.31 -15.86 -31.19
N PRO A 163 -6.32 -17.16 -30.85
CA PRO A 163 -7.56 -17.93 -30.77
C PRO A 163 -8.49 -17.37 -29.68
N ASN A 164 -7.96 -16.94 -28.52
CA ASN A 164 -8.80 -16.40 -27.45
C ASN A 164 -9.53 -15.11 -27.86
N GLY A 165 -8.87 -14.22 -28.62
CA GLY A 165 -9.52 -13.00 -29.11
C GLY A 165 -10.65 -13.29 -30.09
N ILE A 166 -10.42 -14.22 -31.03
CA ILE A 166 -11.43 -14.62 -32.02
C ILE A 166 -12.60 -15.33 -31.36
N ASN A 167 -12.32 -16.29 -30.47
CA ASN A 167 -13.37 -17.04 -29.75
C ASN A 167 -14.23 -16.11 -28.89
N SER A 168 -13.62 -15.11 -28.23
CA SER A 168 -14.37 -14.11 -27.45
C SER A 168 -15.32 -13.29 -28.33
N ALA A 169 -14.87 -12.93 -29.55
CA ALA A 169 -15.70 -12.20 -30.49
C ALA A 169 -16.83 -13.06 -31.06
N LEU A 170 -16.57 -14.34 -31.36
CA LEU A 170 -17.57 -15.30 -31.83
C LEU A 170 -18.64 -15.54 -30.77
N GLU A 171 -18.24 -15.70 -29.51
CA GLU A 171 -19.16 -15.84 -28.37
C GLU A 171 -20.07 -14.61 -28.25
N PHE A 172 -19.49 -13.40 -28.30
CA PHE A 172 -20.26 -12.15 -28.22
C PHE A 172 -21.29 -11.99 -29.35
N VAL A 173 -20.90 -12.42 -30.55
CA VAL A 173 -21.73 -12.33 -31.76
C VAL A 173 -22.79 -13.45 -31.84
N GLY A 174 -22.83 -14.36 -30.88
CA GLY A 174 -23.78 -15.48 -30.86
C GLY A 174 -23.45 -16.56 -31.89
N LEU A 175 -22.16 -16.78 -32.14
CA LEU A 175 -21.59 -17.83 -32.99
C LEU A 175 -20.67 -18.75 -32.16
N SER A 176 -21.10 -19.10 -30.95
CA SER A 176 -20.34 -19.91 -29.99
C SER A 176 -20.00 -21.33 -30.48
N ASP A 177 -20.72 -21.83 -31.49
CA ASP A 177 -20.52 -23.17 -32.07
C ASP A 177 -19.28 -23.25 -32.99
N TYR A 178 -18.67 -22.10 -33.29
CA TYR A 178 -17.54 -21.96 -34.18
C TYR A 178 -16.28 -21.56 -33.43
N ASN A 179 -15.15 -22.14 -33.83
CA ASN A 179 -13.82 -21.80 -33.32
C ASN A 179 -13.03 -21.00 -34.37
N ALA A 180 -11.94 -20.37 -33.94
CA ALA A 180 -11.01 -19.63 -34.81
C ALA A 180 -10.64 -20.38 -36.11
N ASP A 181 -10.36 -21.69 -36.04
CA ASP A 181 -9.97 -22.50 -37.19
C ASP A 181 -11.09 -22.64 -38.24
N LYS A 182 -12.36 -22.72 -37.79
CA LYS A 182 -13.52 -22.79 -38.68
C LYS A 182 -13.82 -21.44 -39.34
N LEU A 183 -13.54 -20.33 -38.65
CA LEU A 183 -13.70 -18.98 -39.20
C LEU A 183 -12.72 -18.72 -40.36
N GLU A 184 -11.52 -19.29 -40.31
CA GLU A 184 -10.55 -19.20 -41.39
C GLU A 184 -10.87 -20.14 -42.56
N ALA A 185 -11.45 -21.32 -42.28
CA ALA A 185 -11.73 -22.33 -43.29
C ALA A 185 -13.05 -22.11 -44.07
N ASP A 186 -14.09 -21.58 -43.43
CA ASP A 186 -15.43 -21.48 -44.03
C ASP A 186 -15.78 -20.05 -44.46
N MET A 187 -15.95 -19.85 -45.76
CA MET A 187 -16.33 -18.57 -46.38
C MET A 187 -17.72 -18.10 -45.92
N HIS A 188 -18.65 -19.01 -45.60
CA HIS A 188 -20.00 -18.62 -45.19
C HIS A 188 -19.99 -18.01 -43.78
N VAL A 189 -19.32 -18.68 -42.84
CA VAL A 189 -19.14 -18.23 -41.45
C VAL A 189 -18.39 -16.89 -41.42
N LYS A 190 -17.36 -16.74 -42.25
CA LYS A 190 -16.61 -15.48 -42.36
C LYS A 190 -17.48 -14.31 -42.82
N LYS A 191 -18.36 -14.53 -43.80
CA LYS A 191 -19.28 -13.49 -44.28
C LYS A 191 -20.33 -13.13 -43.23
N GLU A 192 -20.89 -14.14 -42.56
CA GLU A 192 -21.86 -13.93 -41.48
C GLU A 192 -21.24 -13.18 -40.30
N PHE A 193 -20.03 -13.57 -39.89
CA PHE A 193 -19.27 -12.89 -38.85
C PHE A 193 -19.02 -11.42 -39.21
N GLN A 194 -18.63 -11.13 -40.46
CA GLN A 194 -18.44 -9.75 -40.92
C GLN A 194 -19.73 -8.93 -40.86
N THR A 195 -20.87 -9.49 -41.29
CA THR A 195 -22.16 -8.78 -41.23
C THR A 195 -22.56 -8.43 -39.80
N ARG A 196 -22.39 -9.36 -38.86
CA ARG A 196 -22.71 -9.11 -37.44
C ARG A 196 -21.71 -8.15 -36.78
N MET A 197 -20.42 -8.24 -37.14
CA MET A 197 -19.40 -7.28 -36.66
C MET A 197 -19.63 -5.87 -37.20
N GLU A 198 -20.12 -5.73 -38.43
CA GLU A 198 -20.52 -4.44 -38.98
C GLU A 198 -21.69 -3.82 -38.21
N GLU A 199 -22.67 -4.63 -37.79
CA GLU A 199 -23.75 -4.19 -36.92
C GLU A 199 -23.23 -3.71 -35.56
N VAL A 200 -22.29 -4.45 -34.95
CA VAL A 200 -21.66 -4.08 -33.68
C VAL A 200 -20.88 -2.77 -33.81
N LEU A 201 -20.11 -2.58 -34.89
CA LEU A 201 -19.34 -1.36 -35.13
C LEU A 201 -20.22 -0.10 -35.23
N ARG A 202 -21.44 -0.23 -35.76
CA ARG A 202 -22.38 0.88 -35.90
C ARG A 202 -23.05 1.29 -34.59
N HIS A 203 -23.02 0.44 -33.57
CA HIS A 203 -23.64 0.69 -32.27
C HIS A 203 -22.60 0.82 -31.16
N ASP A 204 -22.41 2.06 -30.68
CA ASP A 204 -21.39 2.39 -29.68
C ASP A 204 -21.46 1.52 -28.41
N ASN A 205 -22.66 1.26 -27.90
CA ASN A 205 -22.86 0.41 -26.73
C ASN A 205 -22.46 -1.05 -26.97
N LYS A 206 -22.77 -1.60 -28.15
CA LYS A 206 -22.40 -2.98 -28.51
C LYS A 206 -20.90 -3.10 -28.69
N LEU A 207 -20.27 -2.11 -29.33
CA LEU A 207 -18.81 -2.06 -29.50
C LEU A 207 -18.09 -1.98 -28.16
N ALA A 208 -18.57 -1.14 -27.23
CA ALA A 208 -18.00 -1.06 -25.88
C ALA A 208 -18.12 -2.39 -25.11
N GLN A 209 -19.23 -3.12 -25.26
CA GLN A 209 -19.39 -4.45 -24.66
C GLN A 209 -18.46 -5.50 -25.28
N LEU A 210 -18.33 -5.52 -26.62
CA LEU A 210 -17.36 -6.37 -27.31
C LEU A 210 -15.94 -6.07 -26.84
N ASP A 211 -15.60 -4.80 -26.67
CA ASP A 211 -14.29 -4.40 -26.21
C ASP A 211 -14.02 -4.84 -24.76
N GLY A 212 -15.02 -4.73 -23.90
CA GLY A 212 -14.95 -5.21 -22.52
C GLY A 212 -14.74 -6.72 -22.43
N THR A 213 -15.47 -7.51 -23.22
CA THR A 213 -15.34 -8.97 -23.23
C THR A 213 -13.95 -9.42 -23.69
N ILE A 214 -13.46 -8.89 -24.82
CA ILE A 214 -12.13 -9.22 -25.34
C ILE A 214 -11.02 -8.71 -24.41
N SER A 215 -11.14 -7.49 -23.88
CA SER A 215 -10.16 -6.94 -22.92
C SER A 215 -10.08 -7.80 -21.65
N GLY A 216 -11.23 -8.31 -21.17
CA GLY A 216 -11.30 -9.22 -20.03
C GLY A 216 -10.57 -10.54 -20.27
N THR A 217 -10.75 -11.18 -21.43
CA THR A 217 -10.05 -12.44 -21.74
C THR A 217 -8.55 -12.23 -21.95
N MET A 218 -8.16 -11.14 -22.61
CA MET A 218 -6.75 -10.75 -22.77
C MET A 218 -6.08 -10.42 -21.43
N SER A 219 -6.79 -9.76 -20.50
CA SER A 219 -6.27 -9.45 -19.16
C SER A 219 -6.03 -10.73 -18.35
N LYS A 220 -6.94 -11.72 -18.44
CA LYS A 220 -6.74 -13.04 -17.80
C LYS A 220 -5.48 -13.74 -18.33
N LEU A 221 -5.22 -13.66 -19.63
CA LEU A 221 -4.00 -14.20 -20.24
C LEU A 221 -2.75 -13.50 -19.71
N THR A 222 -2.79 -12.17 -19.59
CA THR A 222 -1.68 -11.38 -19.01
C THR A 222 -1.41 -11.78 -17.56
N SER A 223 -2.45 -11.92 -16.74
CA SER A 223 -2.33 -12.37 -15.34
C SER A 223 -1.74 -13.77 -15.25
N ALA A 224 -2.23 -14.73 -16.04
CA ALA A 224 -1.72 -16.10 -16.07
C ALA A 224 -0.24 -16.17 -16.48
N LEU A 225 0.19 -15.28 -17.39
CA LEU A 225 1.58 -15.16 -17.80
C LEU A 225 2.45 -14.58 -16.66
N ILE A 226 1.99 -13.52 -15.99
CA ILE A 226 2.70 -12.92 -14.87
C ILE A 226 2.86 -13.91 -13.71
N ASP A 227 1.77 -14.61 -13.34
CA ASP A 227 1.76 -15.52 -12.20
C ASP A 227 2.65 -16.75 -12.43
N LYS A 228 2.73 -17.25 -13.68
CA LYS A 228 3.61 -18.37 -14.03
C LYS A 228 5.07 -17.94 -14.11
N CYS A 229 5.37 -16.80 -14.75
CA CYS A 229 6.75 -16.41 -15.02
C CYS A 229 7.44 -15.66 -13.87
N LEU A 230 6.72 -14.82 -13.11
CA LEU A 230 7.29 -13.99 -12.04
C LEU A 230 6.79 -14.44 -10.65
N PRO A 231 7.67 -14.73 -9.67
CA PRO A 231 9.13 -14.57 -9.68
C PRO A 231 9.93 -15.83 -10.07
N ALA A 232 9.28 -16.97 -10.33
CA ALA A 232 9.92 -18.28 -10.36
C ALA A 232 10.96 -18.46 -11.48
N HIS A 233 10.71 -17.88 -12.65
CA HIS A 233 11.50 -18.11 -13.86
C HIS A 233 12.44 -16.96 -14.23
N LEU A 234 12.82 -16.14 -13.26
CA LEU A 234 13.84 -15.11 -13.45
C LEU A 234 15.22 -15.76 -13.54
N HIS A 235 16.07 -15.27 -14.45
CA HIS A 235 17.45 -15.74 -14.58
C HIS A 235 18.23 -15.56 -13.27
N LEU A 236 18.04 -14.41 -12.62
CA LEU A 236 18.51 -14.14 -11.27
C LEU A 236 17.31 -14.12 -10.31
N PRO A 237 17.31 -14.95 -9.25
CA PRO A 237 16.26 -14.90 -8.24
C PRO A 237 16.44 -13.71 -7.29
N PHE A 238 15.36 -13.32 -6.63
CA PHE A 238 15.44 -12.46 -5.46
C PHE A 238 16.25 -13.17 -4.35
N PRO A 239 17.14 -12.49 -3.59
CA PRO A 239 17.40 -11.04 -3.54
C PRO A 239 18.52 -10.53 -4.47
N HIS A 240 19.12 -11.38 -5.31
CA HIS A 240 20.25 -10.98 -6.16
C HIS A 240 19.83 -10.15 -7.38
N ASN A 241 18.55 -10.25 -7.77
CA ASN A 241 17.96 -9.45 -8.83
C ASN A 241 17.59 -8.05 -8.32
N ASN A 242 18.37 -7.06 -8.70
CA ASN A 242 18.21 -5.69 -8.20
C ASN A 242 16.96 -4.99 -8.74
N MET A 243 16.49 -5.34 -9.95
CA MET A 243 15.21 -4.84 -10.48
C MET A 243 14.02 -5.36 -9.67
N ALA A 244 14.05 -6.64 -9.29
CA ALA A 244 13.06 -7.25 -8.41
C ALA A 244 13.13 -6.64 -7.00
N VAL A 245 14.34 -6.42 -6.45
CA VAL A 245 14.51 -5.75 -5.15
C VAL A 245 13.88 -4.36 -5.16
N MET A 246 14.14 -3.53 -6.17
CA MET A 246 13.59 -2.16 -6.24
C MET A 246 12.06 -2.13 -6.29
N THR A 247 11.46 -3.04 -7.04
CA THR A 247 10.01 -3.08 -7.28
C THR A 247 9.25 -3.68 -6.12
N VAL A 248 9.73 -4.81 -5.57
CA VAL A 248 9.06 -5.54 -4.48
C VAL A 248 9.24 -4.82 -3.14
N SER A 249 10.41 -4.21 -2.88
CA SER A 249 10.61 -3.36 -1.68
C SER A 249 9.84 -2.03 -1.73
N GLY A 250 9.35 -1.65 -2.92
CA GLY A 250 8.67 -0.39 -3.16
C GLY A 250 9.60 0.83 -3.24
N ALA A 251 10.90 0.64 -3.42
CA ALA A 251 11.87 1.72 -3.59
C ALA A 251 11.55 2.54 -4.86
N LYS A 252 11.42 1.88 -6.01
CA LYS A 252 10.98 2.51 -7.26
C LYS A 252 10.41 1.50 -8.23
N GLY A 253 9.34 1.89 -8.91
CA GLY A 253 8.63 1.03 -9.85
C GLY A 253 7.56 0.19 -9.16
N SER A 254 6.89 -0.64 -9.94
CA SER A 254 5.87 -1.57 -9.49
C SER A 254 6.07 -2.92 -10.17
N ASN A 255 5.39 -3.96 -9.68
CA ASN A 255 5.38 -5.27 -10.35
C ASN A 255 4.80 -5.20 -11.77
N ILE A 256 3.91 -4.23 -12.05
CA ILE A 256 3.39 -3.98 -13.40
C ILE A 256 4.51 -3.45 -14.31
N ASN A 257 5.32 -2.51 -13.82
CA ASN A 257 6.44 -1.98 -14.61
C ASN A 257 7.44 -3.11 -14.92
N PHE A 258 7.71 -3.97 -13.92
CA PHE A 258 8.61 -5.11 -14.10
C PHE A 258 8.05 -6.13 -15.10
N SER A 259 6.75 -6.46 -15.02
CA SER A 259 6.11 -7.35 -15.98
C SER A 259 6.07 -6.75 -17.39
N GLN A 260 5.88 -5.45 -17.56
CA GLN A 260 5.92 -4.84 -18.90
C GLN A 260 7.31 -4.89 -19.53
N ILE A 261 8.37 -4.81 -18.72
CA ILE A 261 9.75 -4.94 -19.20
C ILE A 261 10.06 -6.38 -19.58
N THR A 262 9.73 -7.34 -18.72
CA THR A 262 10.21 -8.73 -18.83
C THR A 262 9.17 -9.71 -19.40
N CYS A 263 7.88 -9.50 -19.19
CA CYS A 263 6.79 -10.37 -19.65
C CYS A 263 6.17 -9.88 -20.97
N CYS A 264 5.30 -8.87 -20.91
CA CYS A 264 4.58 -8.27 -22.04
C CYS A 264 3.93 -6.96 -21.60
N LEU A 265 3.67 -6.05 -22.54
CA LEU A 265 2.95 -4.80 -22.23
C LEU A 265 1.47 -5.04 -21.87
N GLY A 266 0.84 -6.04 -22.49
CA GLY A 266 -0.57 -6.37 -22.30
C GLY A 266 -1.51 -5.51 -23.14
N GLN A 267 -2.80 -5.50 -22.76
CA GLN A 267 -3.84 -4.75 -23.46
C GLN A 267 -3.65 -3.25 -23.31
N GLN A 268 -3.58 -2.51 -24.43
CA GLN A 268 -3.66 -1.05 -24.42
C GLN A 268 -5.14 -0.65 -24.41
N SER A 269 -5.56 0.05 -23.37
CA SER A 269 -6.91 0.60 -23.22
C SER A 269 -6.90 2.10 -23.50
N LEU A 270 -7.90 2.59 -24.24
CA LEU A 270 -8.13 4.01 -24.52
C LEU A 270 -9.51 4.40 -24.01
N GLU A 271 -9.61 5.35 -23.08
CA GLU A 271 -10.86 5.80 -22.46
C GLU A 271 -11.73 4.63 -21.91
N GLY A 272 -11.09 3.58 -21.41
CA GLY A 272 -11.75 2.36 -20.91
C GLY A 272 -12.20 1.38 -22.00
N ARG A 273 -11.91 1.67 -23.28
CA ARG A 273 -12.21 0.83 -24.45
C ARG A 273 -10.93 0.29 -25.08
N ARG A 274 -11.05 -0.51 -26.15
CA ARG A 274 -9.89 -0.97 -26.93
C ARG A 274 -9.50 0.10 -27.96
N VAL A 275 -8.51 -0.23 -28.78
CA VAL A 275 -8.09 0.62 -29.89
C VAL A 275 -9.26 0.93 -30.81
N PRO A 276 -9.48 2.20 -31.19
CA PRO A 276 -10.59 2.60 -32.06
C PRO A 276 -10.46 1.97 -33.45
N LEU A 277 -11.60 1.63 -34.02
CA LEU A 277 -11.71 1.10 -35.38
C LEU A 277 -12.07 2.24 -36.36
N MET A 278 -11.49 2.21 -37.54
CA MET A 278 -11.87 3.09 -38.65
C MET A 278 -13.24 2.69 -39.19
N VAL A 279 -13.87 3.57 -39.99
CA VAL A 279 -15.14 3.29 -40.69
C VAL A 279 -15.07 2.04 -41.55
N SER A 280 -13.89 1.67 -42.04
CA SER A 280 -13.63 0.44 -42.79
C SER A 280 -13.57 -0.84 -41.93
N GLY A 281 -13.79 -0.73 -40.61
CA GLY A 281 -13.69 -1.84 -39.66
C GLY A 281 -12.25 -2.26 -39.33
N LYS A 282 -11.25 -1.46 -39.71
CA LYS A 282 -9.82 -1.74 -39.47
C LYS A 282 -9.28 -0.90 -38.31
N SER A 283 -8.43 -1.48 -37.46
CA SER A 283 -7.67 -0.73 -36.45
C SER A 283 -6.43 -0.05 -37.02
N LEU A 284 -5.73 -0.71 -37.95
CA LEU A 284 -4.64 -0.15 -38.75
C LEU A 284 -4.74 -0.62 -40.20
N PRO A 285 -4.13 0.12 -41.16
CA PRO A 285 -4.08 -0.30 -42.57
C PRO A 285 -3.46 -1.69 -42.79
N SER A 286 -2.61 -2.14 -41.86
CA SER A 286 -1.95 -3.45 -41.90
C SER A 286 -2.81 -4.63 -41.43
N PHE A 287 -3.98 -4.38 -40.84
CA PHE A 287 -4.90 -5.42 -40.39
C PHE A 287 -6.08 -5.58 -41.37
N ALA A 288 -6.66 -6.79 -41.37
CA ALA A 288 -7.86 -7.07 -42.14
C ALA A 288 -9.09 -6.36 -41.51
N PRO A 289 -10.13 -6.05 -42.30
CA PRO A 289 -11.39 -5.55 -41.75
C PRO A 289 -11.97 -6.55 -40.75
N TYR A 290 -12.43 -6.05 -39.60
CA TYR A 290 -13.07 -6.83 -38.54
C TYR A 290 -12.18 -7.95 -37.95
N ASP A 291 -10.85 -7.76 -37.98
CA ASP A 291 -9.90 -8.65 -37.31
C ASP A 291 -10.07 -8.56 -35.79
N SER A 292 -10.64 -9.62 -35.19
CA SER A 292 -10.90 -9.75 -33.76
C SER A 292 -9.72 -10.33 -32.98
N SER A 293 -8.56 -10.54 -33.62
CA SER A 293 -7.36 -10.97 -32.89
C SER A 293 -6.97 -9.95 -31.82
N GLY A 294 -6.43 -10.44 -30.70
CA GLY A 294 -5.98 -9.56 -29.62
C GLY A 294 -5.02 -8.48 -30.13
N ARG A 295 -4.13 -8.83 -31.08
CA ARG A 295 -3.13 -7.92 -31.63
C ARG A 295 -3.75 -6.79 -32.44
N ALA A 296 -4.77 -7.07 -33.25
CA ALA A 296 -5.47 -6.05 -34.01
C ALA A 296 -6.21 -5.06 -33.09
N GLY A 297 -6.69 -5.53 -31.94
CA GLY A 297 -7.34 -4.69 -30.94
C GLY A 297 -6.44 -4.12 -29.84
N GLY A 298 -5.13 -4.01 -30.06
CA GLY A 298 -4.23 -3.33 -29.13
C GLY A 298 -3.63 -4.17 -28.01
N TYR A 299 -3.73 -5.50 -28.07
CA TYR A 299 -2.98 -6.36 -27.15
C TYR A 299 -1.53 -6.51 -27.60
N VAL A 300 -0.60 -6.03 -26.78
CA VAL A 300 0.83 -6.05 -27.05
C VAL A 300 1.49 -7.20 -26.31
N ALA A 301 1.74 -8.30 -27.02
CA ALA A 301 2.45 -9.47 -26.50
C ALA A 301 3.97 -9.26 -26.39
N SER A 302 4.51 -8.30 -27.14
CA SER A 302 5.92 -7.92 -27.03
C SER A 302 6.21 -7.24 -25.69
N ARG A 303 7.48 -7.23 -25.30
CA ARG A 303 7.98 -6.66 -24.04
C ARG A 303 9.05 -5.62 -24.34
N PHE A 304 9.27 -4.67 -23.43
CA PHE A 304 10.29 -3.64 -23.66
C PHE A 304 11.70 -4.23 -23.84
N LEU A 305 12.00 -5.34 -23.18
CA LEU A 305 13.30 -6.03 -23.29
C LEU A 305 13.65 -6.45 -24.73
N THR A 306 12.68 -6.90 -25.52
CA THR A 306 12.91 -7.39 -26.90
C THR A 306 12.47 -6.40 -27.97
N GLY A 307 11.95 -5.24 -27.57
CA GLY A 307 11.36 -4.25 -28.46
C GLY A 307 9.92 -4.57 -28.87
N LEU A 308 9.23 -3.56 -29.40
CA LEU A 308 7.84 -3.63 -29.86
C LEU A 308 7.77 -3.72 -31.38
N LYS A 309 6.77 -4.43 -31.90
CA LYS A 309 6.51 -4.45 -33.35
C LYS A 309 5.91 -3.10 -33.79
N PRO A 310 6.05 -2.70 -35.07
CA PRO A 310 5.56 -1.39 -35.53
C PRO A 310 4.06 -1.13 -35.25
N GLN A 311 3.20 -2.13 -35.41
CA GLN A 311 1.76 -1.99 -35.11
C GLN A 311 1.51 -1.78 -33.61
N GLU A 312 2.21 -2.56 -32.77
CA GLU A 312 2.11 -2.51 -31.31
C GLU A 312 2.66 -1.20 -30.75
N PHE A 313 3.77 -0.71 -31.33
CA PHE A 313 4.36 0.57 -31.03
C PHE A 313 3.37 1.71 -31.27
N TYR A 314 2.65 1.70 -32.39
CA TYR A 314 1.66 2.72 -32.71
C TYR A 314 0.51 2.74 -31.68
N PHE A 315 -0.02 1.58 -31.29
CA PHE A 315 -1.05 1.49 -30.25
C PHE A 315 -0.53 1.94 -28.87
N HIS A 316 0.71 1.62 -28.54
CA HIS A 316 1.33 2.09 -27.31
C HIS A 316 1.49 3.62 -27.28
N CYS A 317 1.83 4.23 -28.43
CA CYS A 317 1.87 5.69 -28.55
C CYS A 317 0.48 6.33 -28.35
N MET A 318 -0.61 5.69 -28.77
CA MET A 318 -1.96 6.19 -28.51
C MET A 318 -2.23 6.25 -27.00
N ALA A 319 -1.96 5.16 -26.27
CA ALA A 319 -2.17 5.08 -24.83
C ALA A 319 -1.28 6.08 -24.06
N GLY A 320 -0.03 6.23 -24.49
CA GLY A 320 0.87 7.25 -23.92
C GLY A 320 0.36 8.68 -24.11
N ARG A 321 -0.23 8.98 -25.27
CA ARG A 321 -0.78 10.31 -25.58
C ARG A 321 -2.03 10.62 -24.75
N GLU A 322 -2.89 9.64 -24.51
CA GLU A 322 -4.08 9.82 -23.66
C GLU A 322 -3.69 10.33 -22.27
N GLY A 323 -2.70 9.69 -21.62
CA GLY A 323 -2.25 10.13 -20.29
C GLY A 323 -1.71 11.57 -20.25
N LEU A 324 -1.06 12.01 -21.34
CA LEU A 324 -0.59 13.40 -21.47
C LEU A 324 -1.74 14.39 -21.67
N ILE A 325 -2.72 14.03 -22.51
CA ILE A 325 -3.92 14.84 -22.72
C ILE A 325 -4.70 14.97 -21.40
N ASP A 326 -4.81 13.87 -20.65
CA ASP A 326 -5.56 13.84 -19.41
C ASP A 326 -4.97 14.80 -18.36
N THR A 327 -3.64 14.81 -18.27
CA THR A 327 -2.89 15.74 -17.41
C THR A 327 -3.13 17.19 -17.82
N ALA A 328 -3.20 17.48 -19.12
CA ALA A 328 -3.43 18.84 -19.62
C ALA A 328 -4.86 19.34 -19.33
N VAL A 329 -5.87 18.47 -19.41
CA VAL A 329 -7.29 18.86 -19.32
C VAL A 329 -7.84 18.80 -17.90
N LYS A 330 -7.55 17.74 -17.13
CA LYS A 330 -8.18 17.51 -15.80
C LYS A 330 -7.63 18.39 -14.68
N THR A 331 -6.41 18.90 -14.81
CA THR A 331 -5.72 19.67 -13.75
C THR A 331 -6.45 20.97 -13.38
N SER A 332 -6.99 21.69 -14.38
CA SER A 332 -7.65 22.99 -14.18
C SER A 332 -8.87 22.97 -13.24
N ARG A 333 -9.63 21.86 -13.21
CA ARG A 333 -10.90 21.78 -12.45
C ARG A 333 -10.68 21.69 -10.94
N SER A 334 -9.64 21.00 -10.51
CA SER A 334 -9.38 20.74 -9.09
C SER A 334 -8.99 22.01 -8.32
N GLY A 335 -8.16 22.88 -8.91
CA GLY A 335 -7.66 24.09 -8.25
C GLY A 335 -8.74 25.13 -7.99
N TYR A 336 -9.66 25.33 -8.94
CA TYR A 336 -10.77 26.27 -8.75
C TYR A 336 -11.72 25.79 -7.64
N LEU A 337 -12.08 24.49 -7.65
CA LEU A 337 -12.90 23.90 -6.60
C LEU A 337 -12.25 24.06 -5.21
N GLN A 338 -10.95 23.77 -5.11
CA GLN A 338 -10.20 23.94 -3.87
C GLN A 338 -10.23 25.39 -3.39
N ARG A 339 -10.06 26.38 -4.28
CA ARG A 339 -10.16 27.80 -3.93
C ARG A 339 -11.54 28.16 -3.40
N CYS A 340 -12.60 27.70 -4.06
CA CYS A 340 -13.97 27.92 -3.61
C CYS A 340 -14.16 27.34 -2.21
N LEU A 341 -13.74 26.11 -1.95
CA LEU A 341 -13.85 25.49 -0.63
C LEU A 341 -13.05 26.25 0.43
N ILE A 342 -11.78 26.56 0.17
CA ILE A 342 -10.93 27.30 1.12
C ILE A 342 -11.58 28.64 1.47
N LYS A 343 -12.14 29.36 0.49
CA LYS A 343 -12.77 30.66 0.75
C LYS A 343 -14.06 30.58 1.55
N HIS A 344 -14.84 29.51 1.43
CA HIS A 344 -16.02 29.34 2.27
C HIS A 344 -15.68 28.79 3.66
N LEU A 345 -14.55 28.10 3.82
CA LEU A 345 -14.18 27.43 5.06
C LEU A 345 -13.03 28.14 5.83
N GLU A 346 -12.56 29.31 5.38
CA GLU A 346 -11.38 29.97 5.97
C GLU A 346 -11.59 30.50 7.39
N GLY A 347 -12.83 30.88 7.73
CA GLY A 347 -13.20 31.38 9.06
C GLY A 347 -13.55 30.29 10.08
N ILE A 348 -13.63 29.03 9.63
CA ILE A 348 -14.12 27.93 10.46
C ILE A 348 -13.01 27.45 11.39
N GLN A 349 -13.29 27.48 12.70
CA GLN A 349 -12.34 27.05 13.74
C GLN A 349 -13.05 26.31 14.88
N VAL A 350 -12.28 25.49 15.59
CA VAL A 350 -12.72 24.81 16.81
C VAL A 350 -12.54 25.78 17.99
N HIS A 351 -13.62 26.08 18.69
CA HIS A 351 -13.62 26.93 19.88
C HIS A 351 -13.29 26.13 21.16
N TYR A 352 -13.02 26.82 22.28
CA TYR A 352 -12.67 26.21 23.57
C TYR A 352 -13.73 25.24 24.13
N ASP A 353 -14.97 25.35 23.68
CA ASP A 353 -16.09 24.47 24.03
C ASP A 353 -16.23 23.26 23.09
N TYR A 354 -15.25 23.01 22.21
CA TYR A 354 -15.24 21.99 21.16
C TYR A 354 -16.23 22.19 20.01
N THR A 355 -17.02 23.26 20.04
CA THR A 355 -17.91 23.61 18.93
C THR A 355 -17.09 24.14 17.75
N VAL A 356 -17.51 23.79 16.54
CA VAL A 356 -16.96 24.31 15.29
C VAL A 356 -17.81 25.49 14.88
N ARG A 357 -17.22 26.69 14.88
CA ARG A 357 -17.93 27.94 14.56
C ARG A 357 -17.25 28.66 13.41
N ASP A 358 -18.05 29.41 12.68
CA ASP A 358 -17.56 30.36 11.70
C ASP A 358 -17.08 31.66 12.37
N ALA A 359 -16.43 32.54 11.59
CA ALA A 359 -15.93 33.83 12.07
C ALA A 359 -17.04 34.74 12.63
N ASP A 360 -18.27 34.60 12.12
CA ASP A 360 -19.45 35.35 12.59
C ASP A 360 -20.04 34.83 13.92
N GLY A 361 -19.51 33.71 14.44
CA GLY A 361 -19.99 33.06 15.67
C GLY A 361 -21.11 32.04 15.46
N SER A 362 -21.59 31.86 14.23
CA SER A 362 -22.54 30.81 13.84
C SER A 362 -21.95 29.42 14.09
N VAL A 363 -22.68 28.57 14.80
CA VAL A 363 -22.26 27.19 15.09
C VAL A 363 -22.58 26.30 13.89
N ILE A 364 -21.57 25.61 13.38
CA ILE A 364 -21.68 24.66 12.25
C ILE A 364 -21.77 23.22 12.78
N GLN A 365 -20.92 22.87 13.75
CA GLN A 365 -20.96 21.57 14.44
C GLN A 365 -20.84 21.78 15.95
N PHE A 366 -21.55 20.97 16.74
CA PHE A 366 -21.44 21.00 18.20
C PHE A 366 -20.14 20.38 18.70
N GLN A 367 -19.58 19.43 17.94
CA GLN A 367 -18.31 18.79 18.24
C GLN A 367 -17.61 18.46 16.93
N TYR A 368 -16.30 18.75 16.84
CA TYR A 368 -15.51 18.43 15.65
C TYR A 368 -15.56 16.93 15.36
N GLY A 369 -16.08 16.55 14.19
CA GLY A 369 -16.16 15.13 13.78
C GLY A 369 -17.01 14.25 14.69
N GLU A 370 -17.91 14.84 15.50
CA GLU A 370 -18.77 14.16 16.48
C GLU A 370 -18.02 13.47 17.66
N ASP A 371 -16.68 13.47 17.67
CA ASP A 371 -15.85 12.84 18.70
C ASP A 371 -14.72 13.73 19.24
N ALA A 372 -14.54 14.94 18.69
CA ALA A 372 -13.48 15.90 19.01
C ALA A 372 -12.05 15.36 18.82
N LEU A 373 -11.86 14.33 18.01
CA LEU A 373 -10.54 13.75 17.77
C LEU A 373 -9.79 14.49 16.66
N ASP A 374 -8.51 14.78 16.91
CA ASP A 374 -7.59 15.23 15.88
C ASP A 374 -7.19 14.04 14.98
N VAL A 375 -7.41 14.21 13.66
CA VAL A 375 -7.09 13.20 12.63
C VAL A 375 -5.62 12.78 12.67
N LEU A 376 -4.71 13.67 13.08
CA LEU A 376 -3.28 13.36 13.16
C LEU A 376 -2.93 12.45 14.35
N LYS A 377 -3.77 12.40 15.39
CA LYS A 377 -3.54 11.62 16.61
C LYS A 377 -4.41 10.36 16.70
N SER A 378 -5.35 10.17 15.77
CA SER A 378 -6.32 9.07 15.84
C SER A 378 -5.81 7.73 15.33
N GLN A 379 -4.72 7.69 14.54
CA GLN A 379 -4.31 6.46 13.85
C GLN A 379 -4.01 5.29 14.80
N HIS A 380 -3.25 5.50 15.88
CA HIS A 380 -2.92 4.43 16.83
C HIS A 380 -3.97 4.21 17.93
N LEU A 381 -5.06 4.98 17.93
CA LEU A 381 -6.04 4.98 19.03
C LEU A 381 -6.77 3.63 19.16
N THR A 382 -7.09 2.98 18.03
CA THR A 382 -7.77 1.67 17.99
C THR A 382 -6.80 0.49 17.94
N GLN A 383 -5.48 0.73 17.93
CA GLN A 383 -4.46 -0.32 17.90
C GLN A 383 -4.13 -0.80 19.32
N PHE A 384 -5.08 -1.51 19.94
CA PHE A 384 -4.98 -1.91 21.34
C PHE A 384 -3.83 -2.89 21.63
N ASP A 385 -3.51 -3.80 20.71
CA ASP A 385 -2.37 -4.73 20.86
C ASP A 385 -1.04 -3.97 20.96
N PHE A 386 -0.86 -2.96 20.11
CA PHE A 386 0.32 -2.09 20.13
C PHE A 386 0.39 -1.28 21.41
N ALA A 387 -0.74 -0.72 21.87
CA ALA A 387 -0.82 0.02 23.11
C ALA A 387 -0.52 -0.86 24.34
N ALA A 388 -1.04 -2.09 24.37
CA ALA A 388 -0.78 -3.05 25.44
C ALA A 388 0.70 -3.46 25.49
N ALA A 389 1.30 -3.78 24.33
CA ALA A 389 2.71 -4.14 24.24
C ALA A 389 3.67 -3.00 24.66
N ASN A 390 3.25 -1.75 24.45
CA ASN A 390 4.05 -0.55 24.76
C ASN A 390 3.53 0.24 25.96
N TYR A 391 2.80 -0.41 26.87
CA TYR A 391 2.16 0.25 28.02
C TYR A 391 3.12 1.14 28.82
N ARG A 392 4.37 0.67 29.04
CA ARG A 392 5.38 1.43 29.80
C ARG A 392 5.73 2.75 29.09
N ALA A 393 5.99 2.72 27.80
CA ALA A 393 6.31 3.90 27.01
C ALA A 393 5.12 4.88 26.96
N LEU A 394 3.89 4.38 26.77
CA LEU A 394 2.69 5.22 26.76
C LEU A 394 2.39 5.84 28.12
N ARG A 395 2.59 5.09 29.22
CA ARG A 395 2.44 5.60 30.58
C ARG A 395 3.40 6.75 30.84
N ASP A 396 4.66 6.61 30.42
CA ASP A 396 5.68 7.63 30.61
C ASP A 396 5.40 8.87 29.73
N LYS A 397 4.90 8.68 28.50
CA LYS A 397 4.45 9.75 27.59
C LYS A 397 3.28 10.55 28.15
N PHE A 398 2.22 9.88 28.62
CA PHE A 398 1.00 10.54 29.07
C PHE A 398 1.04 10.97 30.55
N ASN A 399 1.98 10.45 31.33
CA ASN A 399 2.21 10.76 32.75
C ASN A 399 0.91 10.96 33.56
N PRO A 400 0.16 9.88 33.84
CA PRO A 400 -1.15 9.99 34.47
C PRO A 400 -1.09 10.63 35.87
N THR A 401 0.02 10.49 36.59
CA THR A 401 0.20 11.04 37.94
C THR A 401 0.05 12.55 38.00
N SER A 402 0.55 13.27 36.99
CA SER A 402 0.38 14.73 36.92
C SER A 402 -1.03 15.17 36.55
N ALA A 403 -1.78 14.33 35.84
CA ALA A 403 -3.12 14.66 35.35
C ALA A 403 -4.24 14.30 36.34
N ALA A 404 -3.98 13.36 37.26
CA ALA A 404 -4.96 12.83 38.20
C ALA A 404 -5.60 13.89 39.13
N SER A 405 -4.90 14.99 39.43
CA SER A 405 -5.44 16.07 40.27
C SER A 405 -6.37 17.02 39.53
N VAL A 406 -6.38 17.00 38.19
CA VAL A 406 -7.13 17.95 37.34
C VAL A 406 -8.33 17.29 36.67
N LEU A 407 -8.24 16.00 36.37
CA LEU A 407 -9.26 15.23 35.66
C LEU A 407 -10.23 14.54 36.61
N ASP A 408 -11.51 14.51 36.25
CA ASP A 408 -12.53 13.70 36.95
C ASP A 408 -12.59 12.31 36.33
N ASP A 409 -12.39 11.26 37.13
CA ASP A 409 -12.35 9.87 36.68
C ASP A 409 -13.67 9.09 36.88
N GLU A 410 -14.60 9.61 37.67
CA GLU A 410 -15.74 8.80 38.13
C GLU A 410 -17.02 9.04 37.32
N GLN A 411 -17.34 10.30 37.03
CA GLN A 411 -18.67 10.66 36.53
C GLN A 411 -18.94 10.09 35.13
N ALA A 412 -18.04 10.34 34.17
CA ALA A 412 -18.21 9.88 32.79
C ALA A 412 -18.15 8.35 32.68
N ARG A 413 -17.25 7.68 33.42
CA ARG A 413 -17.16 6.21 33.43
C ARG A 413 -18.42 5.55 34.01
N LYS A 414 -18.99 6.09 35.09
CA LYS A 414 -20.25 5.58 35.67
C LYS A 414 -21.41 5.74 34.69
N TYR A 415 -21.48 6.89 34.01
CA TYR A 415 -22.49 7.14 32.98
C TYR A 415 -22.33 6.21 31.77
N ALA A 416 -21.11 6.04 31.25
CA ALA A 416 -20.81 5.12 30.15
C ALA A 416 -21.24 3.68 30.45
N LYS A 417 -20.93 3.18 31.66
CA LYS A 417 -21.35 1.85 32.10
C LYS A 417 -22.87 1.71 32.24
N LYS A 418 -23.56 2.77 32.65
CA LYS A 418 -25.03 2.79 32.76
C LYS A 418 -25.67 2.73 31.36
N LEU A 419 -25.11 3.47 30.40
CA LEU A 419 -25.67 3.63 29.05
C LEU A 419 -25.38 2.43 28.13
N LEU A 420 -24.12 1.95 28.09
CA LEU A 420 -23.66 0.92 27.14
C LEU A 420 -23.50 -0.48 27.76
N GLY A 421 -23.50 -0.60 29.08
CA GLY A 421 -23.29 -1.88 29.77
C GLY A 421 -21.98 -2.58 29.38
N LYS A 422 -21.97 -3.92 29.40
CA LYS A 422 -20.83 -4.77 28.97
C LYS A 422 -20.93 -5.27 27.53
N SER A 423 -22.14 -5.23 26.94
CA SER A 423 -22.44 -5.81 25.62
C SER A 423 -22.42 -4.79 24.48
N GLY A 424 -22.34 -3.49 24.78
CA GLY A 424 -22.39 -2.44 23.76
C GLY A 424 -23.74 -2.30 23.05
N GLU A 425 -24.78 -3.00 23.52
CA GLU A 425 -26.13 -2.89 22.97
C GLU A 425 -26.85 -1.69 23.59
N TYR A 426 -27.30 -0.77 22.74
CA TYR A 426 -28.14 0.35 23.14
C TYR A 426 -29.45 -0.19 23.72
N LYS A 427 -29.64 -0.09 25.02
CA LYS A 427 -30.93 -0.43 25.63
C LYS A 427 -31.93 0.65 25.27
N ALA A 428 -32.65 0.46 24.17
CA ALA A 428 -33.66 1.36 23.62
C ALA A 428 -34.85 1.66 24.57
N ALA A 429 -34.89 1.10 25.78
CA ALA A 429 -35.86 1.47 26.81
C ALA A 429 -35.49 2.78 27.54
N ASP A 430 -34.21 3.21 27.50
CA ASP A 430 -33.71 4.43 28.14
C ASP A 430 -33.51 5.56 27.10
N ILE A 431 -34.55 5.93 26.36
CA ILE A 431 -34.54 7.10 25.43
C ILE A 431 -34.73 8.40 26.24
N GLU A 432 -33.80 8.64 27.17
CA GLU A 432 -33.52 9.94 27.82
C GLU A 432 -32.00 10.16 28.04
N GLY A 433 -31.14 9.23 27.61
CA GLY A 433 -29.69 9.37 27.72
C GLY A 433 -29.09 10.02 26.47
N GLU A 434 -28.67 11.28 26.57
CA GLU A 434 -27.79 11.89 25.57
C GLU A 434 -26.47 11.12 25.44
N PRO A 435 -25.81 11.14 24.26
CA PRO A 435 -24.48 10.56 24.08
C PRO A 435 -23.50 11.06 25.13
N ILE A 436 -22.54 10.21 25.52
CA ILE A 436 -21.56 10.53 26.56
C ILE A 436 -20.82 11.85 26.25
N SER A 437 -20.49 12.06 24.96
CA SER A 437 -19.78 13.24 24.45
C SER A 437 -20.61 14.53 24.48
N SER A 438 -21.95 14.44 24.45
CA SER A 438 -22.85 15.59 24.58
C SER A 438 -22.88 16.13 26.01
N ARG A 439 -22.80 15.23 27.00
CA ARG A 439 -22.97 15.58 28.41
C ARG A 439 -21.66 15.94 29.11
N PHE A 440 -20.56 15.31 28.72
CA PHE A 440 -19.27 15.45 29.38
C PHE A 440 -18.21 15.97 28.41
N ASN A 441 -17.49 17.00 28.85
CA ASN A 441 -16.37 17.53 28.07
C ASN A 441 -15.23 16.49 28.02
N PRO A 442 -14.78 16.07 26.81
CA PRO A 442 -13.80 15.01 26.63
C PRO A 442 -12.42 15.32 27.24
N SER A 443 -12.08 16.60 27.45
CA SER A 443 -10.79 17.00 28.02
C SER A 443 -10.76 17.07 29.54
N ARG A 444 -11.92 17.10 30.21
CA ARG A 444 -12.00 17.19 31.68
C ARG A 444 -12.40 15.87 32.33
N TYR A 445 -13.30 15.13 31.69
CA TYR A 445 -13.84 13.89 32.25
C TYR A 445 -13.21 12.68 31.58
N LEU A 446 -12.42 11.92 32.34
CA LEU A 446 -11.79 10.70 31.84
C LEU A 446 -12.86 9.63 31.59
N GLY A 447 -12.88 9.07 30.38
CA GLY A 447 -13.93 8.13 29.95
C GLY A 447 -15.10 8.79 29.23
N ALA A 448 -15.09 10.11 29.02
CA ALA A 448 -15.97 10.76 28.05
C ALA A 448 -15.44 10.53 26.63
N VAL A 449 -15.72 9.34 26.10
CA VAL A 449 -15.25 8.86 24.80
C VAL A 449 -16.41 8.61 23.85
N SER A 450 -16.12 8.49 22.55
CA SER A 450 -17.12 8.07 21.58
C SER A 450 -17.58 6.65 21.87
N GLU A 451 -18.87 6.40 21.63
CA GLU A 451 -19.49 5.08 21.90
C GLU A 451 -18.82 3.99 21.07
N ARG A 452 -18.47 4.30 19.83
CA ARG A 452 -17.71 3.40 18.95
C ARG A 452 -16.39 2.96 19.58
N PHE A 453 -15.60 3.91 20.09
CA PHE A 453 -14.32 3.59 20.73
C PHE A 453 -14.53 2.78 22.02
N TYR A 454 -15.56 3.11 22.81
CA TYR A 454 -15.89 2.37 24.02
C TYR A 454 -16.21 0.90 23.73
N VAL A 455 -17.04 0.64 22.72
CA VAL A 455 -17.43 -0.71 22.30
C VAL A 455 -16.22 -1.49 21.78
N GLU A 456 -15.39 -0.88 20.92
CA GLU A 456 -14.17 -1.51 20.40
C GLU A 456 -13.19 -1.85 21.54
N LEU A 457 -13.04 -0.97 22.53
CA LEU A 457 -12.19 -1.20 23.70
C LEU A 457 -12.72 -2.33 24.59
N GLU A 458 -14.00 -2.35 24.95
CA GLU A 458 -14.60 -3.43 25.76
C GLU A 458 -14.52 -4.79 25.05
N ASN A 459 -14.77 -4.83 23.74
CA ASN A 459 -14.61 -6.04 22.93
C ASN A 459 -13.17 -6.57 22.99
N TYR A 460 -12.17 -5.68 22.90
CA TYR A 460 -10.77 -6.06 23.04
C TYR A 460 -10.44 -6.55 24.46
N LEU A 461 -10.91 -5.86 25.50
CA LEU A 461 -10.71 -6.26 26.91
C LEU A 461 -11.31 -7.64 27.21
N ASN A 462 -12.46 -7.96 26.62
CA ASN A 462 -13.14 -9.24 26.82
C ASN A 462 -12.51 -10.39 26.00
N SER A 463 -12.10 -10.12 24.76
CA SER A 463 -11.48 -11.12 23.88
C SER A 463 -10.01 -11.40 24.21
N ASN A 464 -9.29 -10.41 24.76
CA ASN A 464 -7.87 -10.44 25.12
C ASN A 464 -7.00 -11.28 24.15
N PRO A 465 -7.01 -10.96 22.83
CA PRO A 465 -6.45 -11.84 21.81
C PRO A 465 -4.94 -12.06 21.95
N SER A 466 -4.23 -11.08 22.51
CA SER A 466 -2.77 -11.12 22.68
C SER A 466 -2.32 -11.65 24.05
N ASN A 467 -3.26 -11.94 24.98
CA ASN A 467 -2.96 -12.37 26.36
C ASN A 467 -1.99 -11.44 27.11
N LEU A 468 -1.86 -10.18 26.67
CA LEU A 468 -1.00 -9.18 27.31
C LEU A 468 -1.66 -8.55 28.53
N LEU A 469 -2.99 -8.62 28.62
CA LEU A 469 -3.75 -8.12 29.75
C LEU A 469 -3.79 -9.17 30.86
N ARG A 470 -3.58 -8.71 32.10
CA ARG A 470 -3.75 -9.55 33.28
C ARG A 470 -5.22 -9.98 33.40
N GLU A 471 -5.47 -11.29 33.45
CA GLU A 471 -6.81 -11.81 33.74
C GLU A 471 -7.31 -11.23 35.07
N LYS A 472 -8.53 -10.69 35.08
CA LYS A 472 -9.18 -10.27 36.32
C LYS A 472 -9.46 -11.53 37.13
N LYS A 473 -8.66 -11.75 38.19
CA LYS A 473 -8.98 -12.71 39.24
C LYS A 473 -10.25 -12.31 39.98
#